data_AF-A0A496NH25-F1
#
_entry.id   AF-A0A496NH25-F1
#
_cell.length_a   1.000
_cell.length_b   1.000
_cell.length_c   1.000
_cell.angle_alpha   90.00
_cell.angle_beta   90.00
_cell.angle_gamma   90.00
#
_symmetry.space_group_name_H-M   'P 1'
#
loop_
_entity.id
_entity.type
_entity.pdbx_description
1 polymer ?
#
loop_
_entity_poly.entity_id
_entity_poly.type
_entity_poly.pdbx_seq_one_letter_code
_entity_poly.pdbx_strand_id
1 'polypeptide(L)'
;MPNSLLLNQVTENELFIHQLQNLRQNRFFANKLPQKSYQIFYQTLLKYLNPQTHLDPQNKYLVGTDGCHLCDDAKNILLTAQKTHPFAFTVLDLADADEWLMNEIYTIIPFFITPQKILCYPFGIMDIVFLENY
;
A
#
# COMPACT_ATOMS: atom_id res chain seq x y z
N MET A 1 -10.91 15.94 -29.51
CA MET A 1 -11.22 15.13 -28.32
C MET A 1 -10.00 14.65 -27.50
N PRO A 2 -8.87 15.38 -27.36
CA PRO A 2 -7.78 15.00 -26.43
C PRO A 2 -7.88 15.64 -25.03
N ASN A 3 -8.60 16.75 -24.86
CA ASN A 3 -8.61 17.51 -23.60
C ASN A 3 -9.31 16.80 -22.43
N SER A 4 -10.30 15.94 -22.68
CA SER A 4 -11.03 15.26 -21.60
C SER A 4 -10.20 14.15 -20.95
N LEU A 5 -9.39 13.43 -21.73
CA LEU A 5 -8.52 12.36 -21.22
C LEU A 5 -7.38 12.93 -20.37
N LEU A 6 -6.77 14.04 -20.80
CA LEU A 6 -5.73 14.73 -20.05
C LEU A 6 -6.28 15.35 -18.76
N LEU A 7 -7.46 15.97 -18.80
CA LEU A 7 -8.10 16.54 -17.61
C LEU A 7 -8.44 15.46 -16.58
N ASN A 8 -8.99 14.32 -17.03
CA ASN A 8 -9.30 13.20 -16.14
C ASN A 8 -8.05 12.61 -15.47
N GLN A 9 -6.96 12.46 -16.22
CA GLN A 9 -5.68 11.99 -15.67
C GLN A 9 -5.07 12.95 -14.64
N VAL A 10 -5.17 14.27 -14.88
CA VAL A 10 -4.72 15.29 -13.92
C VAL A 10 -5.54 15.21 -12.63
N THR A 11 -6.87 15.11 -12.73
CA THR A 11 -7.76 15.01 -11.56
C THR A 11 -7.56 13.70 -10.78
N GLU A 12 -7.29 12.58 -11.47
CA GLU A 12 -6.99 11.29 -10.83
C GLU A 12 -5.69 11.33 -10.03
N ASN A 13 -4.65 11.99 -10.56
CA ASN A 13 -3.38 12.16 -9.86
C ASN A 13 -3.53 13.08 -8.63
N GLU A 14 -4.26 14.19 -8.75
CA GLU A 14 -4.52 15.09 -7.61
C GLU A 14 -5.29 14.39 -6.49
N LEU A 15 -6.32 13.60 -6.84
CA LEU A 15 -7.07 12.81 -5.87
C LEU A 15 -6.18 11.79 -5.16
N PHE A 16 -5.35 11.07 -5.90
CA PHE A 16 -4.42 10.10 -5.34
C PHE A 16 -3.44 10.75 -4.37
N ILE A 17 -2.83 11.88 -4.75
CA ILE A 17 -1.91 12.63 -3.90
C ILE A 17 -2.61 13.05 -2.60
N HIS A 18 -3.83 13.59 -2.69
CA HIS A 18 -4.59 13.98 -1.50
C HIS A 18 -4.94 12.77 -0.61
N GLN A 19 -5.29 11.62 -1.20
CA GLN A 19 -5.54 10.40 -0.45
C GLN A 19 -4.29 9.89 0.27
N LEU A 20 -3.13 9.95 -0.39
CA LEU A 20 -1.84 9.59 0.18
C LEU A 20 -1.47 10.50 1.36
N GLN A 21 -1.63 11.81 1.20
CA GLN A 21 -1.42 12.78 2.28
C GLN A 21 -2.34 12.50 3.48
N ASN A 22 -3.60 12.17 3.25
CA ASN A 22 -4.52 11.80 4.33
C ASN A 22 -4.12 10.48 5.01
N LEU A 23 -3.60 9.50 4.26
CA LEU A 23 -3.04 8.28 4.85
C LEU A 23 -1.84 8.57 5.75
N ARG A 24 -0.97 9.51 5.36
CA ARG A 24 0.17 9.96 6.19
C ARG A 24 -0.28 10.57 7.52
N GLN A 25 -1.33 11.38 7.49
CA GLN A 25 -1.88 12.00 8.70
C GLN A 25 -2.73 11.03 9.53
N ASN A 26 -3.33 10.03 8.89
CA ASN A 26 -4.20 9.05 9.51
C ASN A 26 -4.01 7.68 8.89
N ARG A 27 -3.27 6.81 9.59
CA ARG A 27 -3.00 5.42 9.19
C ARG A 27 -4.22 4.55 8.91
N PHE A 28 -5.42 4.98 9.32
CA PHE A 28 -6.67 4.27 9.05
C PHE A 28 -7.48 4.86 7.88
N PHE A 29 -6.99 5.93 7.24
CA PHE A 29 -7.73 6.70 6.25
C PHE A 29 -8.22 5.83 5.08
N ALA A 30 -7.30 5.10 4.42
CA ALA A 30 -7.64 4.35 3.21
C ALA A 30 -8.68 3.26 3.49
N ASN A 31 -8.67 2.67 4.70
CA ASN A 31 -9.65 1.66 5.12
C ASN A 31 -11.06 2.23 5.35
N LYS A 32 -11.22 3.56 5.35
CA LYS A 32 -12.53 4.25 5.42
C LYS A 32 -13.06 4.65 4.04
N LEU A 33 -12.27 4.49 2.99
CA LEU A 33 -12.71 4.79 1.63
C LEU A 33 -13.82 3.81 1.21
N PRO A 34 -14.79 4.25 0.38
CA PRO A 34 -15.68 3.32 -0.32
C PRO A 34 -14.87 2.30 -1.11
N GLN A 35 -15.33 1.05 -1.20
CA GLN A 35 -14.57 -0.05 -1.81
C GLN A 35 -14.04 0.30 -3.21
N LYS A 36 -14.87 0.91 -4.06
CA LYS A 36 -14.46 1.34 -5.41
C LYS A 36 -13.32 2.37 -5.37
N SER A 37 -13.38 3.33 -4.45
CA SER A 37 -12.33 4.33 -4.26
C SER A 37 -11.05 3.72 -3.70
N TYR A 38 -11.16 2.74 -2.80
CA TYR A 38 -10.01 1.99 -2.31
C TYR A 38 -9.32 1.22 -3.44
N GLN A 39 -10.08 0.53 -4.31
CA GLN A 39 -9.51 -0.17 -5.47
C GLN A 39 -8.71 0.75 -6.38
N ILE A 40 -9.25 1.94 -6.67
CA ILE A 40 -8.55 2.94 -7.49
C ILE A 40 -7.28 3.41 -6.78
N PHE A 41 -7.37 3.75 -5.49
CA PHE A 41 -6.21 4.12 -4.68
C PHE A 41 -5.13 3.03 -4.69
N TYR A 42 -5.53 1.77 -4.47
CA TYR A 42 -4.65 0.61 -4.43
C TYR A 42 -3.93 0.39 -5.76
N GLN A 43 -4.67 0.35 -6.87
CA GLN A 43 -4.10 0.14 -8.19
C GLN A 43 -3.15 1.28 -8.60
N THR A 44 -3.54 2.54 -8.30
CA THR A 44 -2.67 3.70 -8.54
C THR A 44 -1.41 3.61 -7.68
N LEU A 45 -1.52 3.24 -6.40
CA LEU A 45 -0.37 3.06 -5.53
C LEU A 45 0.58 1.97 -6.05
N LEU A 46 0.07 0.80 -6.48
CA LEU A 46 0.90 -0.26 -7.07
C LEU A 46 1.69 0.23 -8.29
N LYS A 47 1.06 1.01 -9.17
CA LYS A 47 1.71 1.57 -10.37
C LYS A 47 2.94 2.42 -10.00
N TYR A 48 2.85 3.18 -8.91
CA TYR A 48 3.95 4.03 -8.45
C TYR A 48 4.94 3.32 -7.54
N LEU A 49 4.55 2.22 -6.89
CA LEU A 49 5.44 1.42 -6.03
C LEU A 49 6.50 0.64 -6.81
N ASN A 50 6.20 0.23 -8.04
CA ASN A 50 7.20 -0.35 -8.94
C ASN A 50 6.84 -0.02 -10.40
N PRO A 51 7.20 1.18 -10.89
CA PRO A 51 6.82 1.62 -12.23
C PRO A 51 7.37 0.73 -13.37
N GLN A 52 8.42 -0.05 -13.10
CA GLN A 52 9.06 -0.94 -14.06
C GLN A 52 8.37 -2.30 -14.18
N THR A 53 7.51 -2.65 -13.22
CA THR A 53 6.90 -3.98 -13.12
C THR A 53 5.38 -3.86 -13.03
N HIS A 54 4.67 -4.66 -13.82
CA HIS A 54 3.22 -4.78 -13.65
C HIS A 54 2.92 -5.67 -12.43
N LEU A 55 2.75 -5.04 -11.27
CA LEU A 55 2.35 -5.71 -10.04
C LEU A 55 0.94 -6.31 -10.18
N ASP A 56 0.74 -7.52 -9.65
CA ASP A 56 -0.56 -8.19 -9.63
C ASP A 56 -1.52 -7.47 -8.67
N PRO A 57 -2.67 -6.95 -9.15
CA PRO A 57 -3.68 -6.28 -8.32
C PRO A 57 -4.49 -7.25 -7.45
N GLN A 58 -4.27 -8.56 -7.51
CA GLN A 58 -4.86 -9.53 -6.58
C GLN A 58 -3.88 -9.99 -5.49
N ASN A 59 -2.60 -9.63 -5.61
CA ASN A 59 -1.57 -10.01 -4.65
C ASN A 59 -1.55 -9.07 -3.43
N LYS A 60 -0.74 -9.42 -2.44
CA LYS A 60 -0.53 -8.69 -1.19
C LYS A 60 0.94 -8.28 -1.09
N TYR A 61 1.19 -7.09 -0.61
CA TYR A 61 2.53 -6.52 -0.58
C TYR A 61 2.88 -5.97 0.80
N LEU A 62 4.06 -6.31 1.30
CA LEU A 62 4.72 -5.57 2.37
C LEU A 62 5.63 -4.54 1.72
N VAL A 63 5.32 -3.27 1.88
CA VAL A 63 6.17 -2.18 1.40
C VAL A 63 7.07 -1.73 2.55
N GLY A 64 8.37 -1.71 2.30
CA GLY A 64 9.40 -1.31 3.26
C GLY A 64 10.65 -0.87 2.53
N THR A 65 11.78 -0.78 3.22
CA THR A 65 13.07 -0.57 2.57
C THR A 65 14.18 -1.26 3.36
N ASP A 66 15.25 -1.65 2.68
CA ASP A 66 16.38 -2.31 3.32
C ASP A 66 17.05 -1.42 4.38
N GLY A 67 17.52 -2.05 5.47
CA GLY A 67 18.13 -1.36 6.60
C GLY A 67 17.15 -0.69 7.56
N CYS A 68 15.84 -0.87 7.38
CA CYS A 68 14.81 -0.35 8.28
C CYS A 68 14.37 -1.40 9.32
N HIS A 69 14.72 -1.19 10.59
CA HIS A 69 14.30 -2.10 11.69
C HIS A 69 12.78 -2.29 11.78
N LEU A 70 11.98 -1.25 11.56
CA LEU A 70 10.53 -1.38 11.59
C LEU A 70 10.02 -2.31 10.48
N CYS A 71 10.65 -2.28 9.31
CA CYS A 71 10.32 -3.17 8.19
C CYS A 71 10.62 -4.64 8.53
N ASP A 72 11.73 -4.91 9.21
CA ASP A 72 12.08 -6.24 9.70
C ASP A 72 11.04 -6.75 10.71
N ASP A 73 10.63 -5.90 11.66
CA ASP A 73 9.60 -6.23 12.63
C ASP A 73 8.26 -6.55 11.95
N ALA A 74 7.81 -5.70 11.04
CA ALA A 74 6.57 -5.91 10.28
C ALA A 74 6.60 -7.21 9.46
N LYS A 75 7.74 -7.53 8.83
CA LYS A 75 7.95 -8.79 8.11
C LYS A 75 7.85 -9.99 9.04
N ASN A 76 8.47 -9.93 10.22
CA ASN A 76 8.41 -10.99 11.22
C ASN A 76 6.99 -11.23 11.74
N ILE A 77 6.20 -10.17 11.91
CA ILE A 77 4.78 -10.26 12.28
C ILE A 77 3.99 -10.99 11.18
N LEU A 78 4.18 -10.64 9.89
CA LEU A 78 3.53 -11.32 8.77
C LEU A 78 3.93 -12.79 8.66
N LEU A 79 5.23 -13.10 8.73
CA LEU A 79 5.73 -14.47 8.71
C LEU A 79 5.18 -15.31 9.88
N THR A 80 4.97 -14.69 11.04
CA THR A 80 4.36 -15.36 12.19
C THR A 80 2.87 -15.62 11.97
N ALA A 81 2.13 -14.63 11.45
CA ALA A 81 0.73 -14.79 11.10
C ALA A 81 0.52 -15.90 10.04
N GLN A 82 1.41 -15.99 9.04
CA GLN A 82 1.39 -17.04 8.02
C GLN A 82 1.46 -18.47 8.59
N LYS A 83 2.12 -18.67 9.74
CA LYS A 83 2.21 -19.99 10.39
C LYS A 83 0.85 -20.45 10.92
N THR A 84 -0.01 -19.52 11.31
CA THR A 84 -1.34 -19.80 11.85
C THR A 84 -2.45 -19.72 10.81
N HIS A 85 -2.28 -18.87 9.79
CA HIS A 85 -3.24 -18.66 8.72
C HIS A 85 -2.49 -18.52 7.39
N PRO A 86 -2.49 -19.53 6.51
CA PRO A 86 -1.70 -19.47 5.29
C PRO A 86 -2.20 -18.39 4.32
N PHE A 87 -1.29 -17.48 3.95
CA PHE A 87 -1.49 -16.51 2.86
C PHE A 87 -0.14 -16.22 2.19
N ALA A 88 -0.16 -15.71 0.96
CA ALA A 88 1.04 -15.28 0.25
C ALA A 88 1.14 -13.75 0.28
N PHE A 89 2.37 -13.23 0.34
CA PHE A 89 2.66 -11.82 0.10
C PHE A 89 4.05 -11.67 -0.53
N THR A 90 4.29 -10.53 -1.15
CA THR A 90 5.58 -10.13 -1.74
C THR A 90 6.13 -8.93 -0.99
N VAL A 91 7.44 -8.87 -0.79
CA VAL A 91 8.10 -7.67 -0.24
C VAL A 91 8.46 -6.75 -1.41
N LEU A 92 8.13 -5.47 -1.30
CA LEU A 92 8.56 -4.43 -2.23
C LEU A 92 9.49 -3.46 -1.51
N ASP A 93 10.64 -3.19 -2.10
CA ASP A 93 11.54 -2.15 -1.62
C ASP A 93 11.07 -0.79 -2.15
N LEU A 94 10.96 0.17 -1.25
CA LEU A 94 10.64 1.55 -1.56
C LEU A 94 11.64 2.15 -2.55
N ALA A 95 12.89 1.69 -2.57
CA ALA A 95 13.91 2.13 -3.52
C ALA A 95 13.53 1.89 -4.99
N ASP A 96 12.61 0.94 -5.27
CA ASP A 96 12.10 0.64 -6.62
C ASP A 96 10.91 1.54 -7.03
N ALA A 97 10.41 2.37 -6.11
CA ALA A 97 9.26 3.22 -6.36
C ALA A 97 9.62 4.48 -7.16
N ASP A 98 8.60 5.17 -7.65
CA ASP A 98 8.75 6.51 -8.22
C ASP A 98 9.29 7.49 -7.15
N GLU A 99 10.21 8.37 -7.52
CA GLU A 99 10.94 9.27 -6.61
C GLU A 99 10.01 10.16 -5.80
N TRP A 100 8.96 10.69 -6.43
CA TRP A 100 8.00 11.52 -5.72
C TRP A 100 7.21 10.69 -4.70
N LEU A 101 6.86 9.44 -5.02
CA LEU A 101 6.13 8.55 -4.12
C LEU A 101 7.01 8.20 -2.92
N MET A 102 8.30 7.90 -3.15
CA MET A 102 9.27 7.63 -2.09
C MET A 102 9.26 8.72 -1.02
N ASN A 103 9.33 9.98 -1.44
CA ASN A 103 9.33 11.14 -0.54
C ASN A 103 8.04 11.27 0.27
N GLU A 104 6.90 10.87 -0.30
CA GLU A 104 5.62 10.90 0.40
C GLU A 104 5.49 9.75 1.41
N ILE A 105 5.87 8.53 1.03
CA ILE A 105 5.56 7.34 1.85
C ILE A 105 6.69 6.88 2.77
N TYR A 106 7.90 7.42 2.65
CA TYR A 106 9.01 7.13 3.59
C TYR A 106 8.59 7.30 5.07
N THR A 107 7.70 8.26 5.36
CA THR A 107 7.23 8.51 6.73
C THR A 107 6.19 7.50 7.25
N ILE A 108 5.66 6.62 6.40
CA ILE A 108 4.61 5.65 6.75
C ILE A 108 5.03 4.19 6.53
N ILE A 109 6.20 3.93 5.96
CA ILE A 109 6.73 2.56 5.88
C ILE A 109 7.10 2.05 7.30
N PRO A 110 6.97 0.74 7.55
CA PRO A 110 6.37 -0.25 6.67
C PRO A 110 4.84 -0.22 6.69
N PHE A 111 4.24 -0.66 5.59
CA PHE A 111 2.82 -0.97 5.55
C PHE A 111 2.57 -2.26 4.77
N PHE A 112 1.57 -3.03 5.23
CA PHE A 112 1.07 -4.18 4.51
C PHE A 112 -0.19 -3.78 3.74
N ILE A 113 -0.24 -4.05 2.44
CA ILE A 113 -1.34 -3.68 1.57
C ILE A 113 -1.89 -4.90 0.83
N THR A 114 -3.21 -5.03 0.83
CA THR A 114 -3.95 -6.09 0.13
C THR A 114 -4.91 -5.45 -0.86
N PRO A 115 -5.58 -6.23 -1.72
CA PRO A 115 -6.60 -5.68 -2.58
C PRO A 115 -7.78 -5.08 -1.80
N GLN A 116 -7.94 -5.33 -0.49
CA GLN A 116 -9.09 -4.87 0.28
C GLN A 116 -8.74 -3.79 1.31
N LYS A 117 -7.55 -3.83 1.93
CA LYS A 117 -7.18 -2.91 3.01
C LYS A 117 -5.68 -2.68 3.08
N ILE A 118 -5.30 -1.61 3.78
CA ILE A 118 -3.93 -1.30 4.14
C ILE A 118 -3.77 -1.34 5.68
N LEU A 119 -2.65 -1.86 6.15
CA LEU A 119 -2.22 -1.81 7.54
C LEU A 119 -0.88 -1.07 7.59
N CYS A 120 -0.91 0.22 7.95
CA CYS A 120 0.33 0.95 8.23
C CYS A 120 0.80 0.62 9.66
N TYR A 121 2.11 0.44 9.82
CA TYR A 121 2.70 0.14 11.12
C TYR A 121 2.36 1.24 12.16
N PRO A 122 2.17 0.89 13.45
CA PRO A 122 2.16 -0.46 14.02
C PRO A 122 0.88 -1.26 13.76
N PHE A 123 1.04 -2.54 13.45
CA PHE A 123 -0.02 -3.57 13.41
C PHE A 123 0.50 -4.86 14.06
N GLY A 124 -0.40 -5.70 14.56
CA GLY A 124 -0.07 -6.98 15.19
C GLY A 124 -0.53 -8.20 14.40
N ILE A 125 -0.19 -9.39 14.91
CA ILE A 125 -0.61 -10.68 14.32
C ILE A 125 -2.13 -10.74 14.17
N MET A 126 -2.87 -10.28 15.18
CA MET A 126 -4.33 -10.31 15.15
C MET A 126 -4.92 -9.41 14.06
N ASP A 127 -4.33 -8.25 13.77
CA ASP A 127 -4.80 -7.38 12.69
C ASP A 127 -4.71 -8.09 11.33
N ILE A 128 -3.62 -8.85 11.11
CA ILE A 128 -3.43 -9.66 9.90
C ILE A 128 -4.41 -10.82 9.88
N VAL A 129 -4.53 -11.58 10.97
CA VAL A 129 -5.47 -12.71 11.02
C VAL A 129 -6.90 -12.23 10.77
N PHE A 130 -7.32 -11.08 11.33
CA PHE A 130 -8.62 -10.50 11.02
C PHE A 130 -8.74 -10.06 9.57
N LEU A 131 -7.69 -9.49 8.98
CA LEU A 131 -7.68 -9.10 7.57
C LEU A 131 -7.84 -10.31 6.63
N GLU A 132 -7.24 -11.44 6.98
CA GLU A 132 -7.15 -12.63 6.15
C GLU A 132 -8.35 -13.59 6.28
N ASN A 133 -9.27 -13.32 7.21
CA ASN A 133 -10.48 -14.12 7.44
C ASN A 133 -11.73 -13.63 6.68
N TYR A 134 -11.60 -12.55 5.90
CA TYR A 134 -12.68 -11.95 5.10
C TYR A 134 -12.24 -11.80 3.64
#